data_AF-A0A5K1GQH0-F1
#
_entry.id   AF-A0A5K1GQH0-F1
#
_cell.length_a   1.000
_cell.length_b   1.000
_cell.length_c   1.000
_cell.angle_alpha   90.00
_cell.angle_beta   90.00
_cell.angle_gamma   90.00
#
_symmetry.space_group_name_H-M   'P 1'
#
loop_
_entity.id
_entity.type
_entity.pdbx_description
1 polymer ?
#
loop_
_entity_poly.entity_id
_entity_poly.type
_entity_poly.pdbx_seq_one_letter_code
_entity_poly.pdbx_strand_id
1 'polypeptide(L)'
;ALRGFIKLVVKQIAEDLNRLRVMGLGKIAVTGLEEVGCLPVVTVLTNRTSCFQPFNEDAAYHNRLLRNAVNAINARPGPSSSAALVVLPLYDAFHLILSGHTKL
;
A
#
# COMPACT_ATOMS: atom_id res chain seq x y z
N ALA A 1 -19.45 -4.81 0.12
CA ALA A 1 -18.41 -5.86 0.15
C ALA A 1 -17.02 -5.22 0.24
N LEU A 2 -16.09 -5.82 1.00
CA LEU A 2 -14.77 -5.26 1.37
C LEU A 2 -13.94 -4.74 0.18
N ARG A 3 -13.86 -5.49 -0.94
CA ARG A 3 -13.14 -5.03 -2.14
C ARG A 3 -13.70 -3.75 -2.78
N GLY A 4 -15.00 -3.49 -2.62
CA GLY A 4 -15.59 -2.21 -3.03
C GLY A 4 -15.08 -1.05 -2.19
N PHE A 5 -14.99 -1.26 -0.87
CA PHE A 5 -14.40 -0.28 0.05
C PHE A 5 -12.91 -0.05 -0.24
N ILE A 6 -12.13 -1.11 -0.49
CA ILE A 6 -10.71 -1.00 -0.88
C ILE A 6 -10.53 -0.09 -2.11
N LYS A 7 -11.37 -0.24 -3.14
CA LYS A 7 -11.32 0.63 -4.32
C LYS A 7 -11.57 2.11 -3.98
N LEU A 8 -12.54 2.38 -3.09
CA LEU A 8 -12.83 3.74 -2.63
C LEU A 8 -11.65 4.33 -1.84
N VAL A 9 -11.05 3.56 -0.94
CA VAL A 9 -9.86 3.97 -0.18
C VAL A 9 -8.70 4.30 -1.12
N VAL A 10 -8.37 3.41 -2.06
CA VAL A 10 -7.28 3.66 -3.02
C VAL A 10 -7.55 4.87 -3.90
N LYS A 11 -8.82 5.06 -4.32
CA LYS A 11 -9.23 6.25 -5.07
C LYS A 11 -8.96 7.52 -4.26
N GLN A 12 -9.37 7.56 -2.99
CA GLN A 12 -9.14 8.73 -2.13
C GLN A 12 -7.65 9.01 -1.93
N ILE A 13 -6.85 7.97 -1.64
CA ILE A 13 -5.38 8.10 -1.52
C ILE A 13 -4.79 8.69 -2.80
N ALA A 14 -5.22 8.22 -3.97
CA ALA A 14 -4.73 8.73 -5.25
C ALA A 14 -5.08 10.21 -5.48
N GLU A 15 -6.30 10.64 -5.10
CA GLU A 15 -6.72 12.03 -5.16
C GLU A 15 -5.88 12.92 -4.23
N ASP A 16 -5.64 12.46 -3.00
CA ASP A 16 -4.83 13.17 -2.01
C ASP A 16 -3.37 13.29 -2.46
N LEU A 17 -2.77 12.21 -2.96
CA LEU A 17 -1.40 12.21 -3.49
C LEU A 17 -1.27 13.14 -4.71
N ASN A 18 -2.26 13.14 -5.61
CA ASN A 18 -2.25 14.04 -6.75
C ASN A 18 -2.36 15.51 -6.30
N ARG A 19 -3.21 15.80 -5.31
CA ARG A 19 -3.33 17.14 -4.74
C ARG A 19 -2.00 17.61 -4.14
N LEU A 20 -1.36 16.77 -3.31
CA LEU A 20 -0.05 17.09 -2.72
C LEU A 20 1.03 17.30 -3.80
N ARG A 21 1.05 16.47 -4.84
CA ARG A 21 1.96 16.62 -5.99
C ARG A 21 1.75 17.95 -6.72
N VAL A 22 0.50 18.33 -7.00
CA VAL A 22 0.15 19.58 -7.67
C VAL A 22 0.48 20.81 -6.83
N MET A 23 0.43 20.70 -5.49
CA MET A 23 0.89 21.74 -4.57
C MET A 23 2.42 21.96 -4.56
N GLY A 24 3.18 21.18 -5.33
CA GLY A 24 4.63 21.34 -5.48
C GLY A 24 5.46 20.57 -4.45
N LEU A 25 4.88 19.61 -3.72
CA LEU A 25 5.66 18.73 -2.86
C LEU A 25 6.64 17.91 -3.73
N GLY A 26 7.91 17.88 -3.30
CA GLY A 26 9.00 17.28 -4.06
C GLY A 26 8.89 15.76 -4.21
N LYS A 27 9.09 15.00 -3.13
CA LYS A 27 9.00 13.53 -3.18
C LYS A 27 8.08 13.05 -2.08
N ILE A 28 7.14 12.18 -2.41
CA ILE A 28 6.18 11.63 -1.45
C ILE A 28 6.29 10.11 -1.48
N ALA A 29 6.56 9.53 -0.31
CA ALA A 29 6.49 8.09 -0.10
C ALA A 29 5.14 7.76 0.55
N VAL A 30 4.37 6.87 -0.09
CA VAL A 30 3.15 6.30 0.48
C VAL A 30 3.40 4.84 0.83
N THR A 31 2.97 4.40 2.00
CA THR A 31 3.10 3.00 2.39
C THR A 31 2.06 2.15 1.66
N GLY A 32 2.49 1.03 1.08
CA GLY A 32 1.58 -0.08 0.85
C GLY A 32 1.18 -0.71 2.19
N LEU A 33 0.12 -1.52 2.19
CA LEU A 33 -0.24 -2.35 3.33
C LEU A 33 0.77 -3.49 3.49
N GLU A 34 1.07 -3.83 4.73
CA GLU A 34 1.76 -5.02 5.16
C GLU A 34 0.92 -6.30 4.96
N GLU A 35 1.43 -7.44 5.43
CA GLU A 35 0.64 -8.66 5.57
C GLU A 35 -0.40 -8.51 6.70
N VAL A 36 -1.51 -7.81 6.40
CA VAL A 36 -2.57 -7.47 7.36
C VAL A 36 -3.08 -8.69 8.13
N GLY A 37 -3.17 -9.85 7.47
CA GLY A 37 -3.56 -11.13 8.07
C GLY A 37 -2.64 -11.60 9.20
N CYS A 38 -1.39 -11.11 9.24
CA CYS A 38 -0.39 -11.45 10.25
C CYS A 38 -0.37 -10.47 11.44
N LEU A 39 -1.17 -9.40 11.42
CA LEU A 39 -1.21 -8.44 12.53
C LEU A 39 -1.80 -9.10 13.79
N PRO A 40 -1.25 -8.83 15.00
CA PRO A 40 -1.76 -9.41 16.24
C PRO A 40 -3.26 -9.19 16.47
N VAL A 41 -3.78 -8.02 16.07
CA VAL A 41 -5.22 -7.73 16.18
C VAL A 41 -6.05 -8.69 15.33
N VAL A 42 -5.57 -9.08 14.13
CA VAL A 42 -6.29 -9.97 13.22
C VAL A 42 -6.24 -11.41 13.72
N THR A 43 -5.09 -11.87 14.20
CA THR A 43 -4.96 -13.24 14.73
C THR A 43 -5.83 -13.44 15.98
N VAL A 44 -5.93 -12.44 16.85
CA VAL A 44 -6.87 -12.42 17.99
C VAL A 44 -8.33 -12.48 17.52
N LEU A 45 -8.74 -11.59 16.60
CA LEU A 45 -10.12 -11.52 16.13
C LEU A 45 -10.57 -12.75 15.33
N THR A 46 -9.63 -13.42 14.66
CA THR A 46 -9.91 -14.62 13.85
C THR A 46 -9.68 -15.92 14.61
N ASN A 47 -9.22 -15.85 15.86
CA ASN A 47 -8.80 -16.98 16.69
C ASN A 47 -7.85 -17.93 15.94
N ARG A 48 -6.82 -17.35 15.31
CA ARG A 48 -5.80 -18.07 14.53
C ARG A 48 -4.44 -17.95 15.18
N THR A 49 -3.67 -19.03 15.14
CA THR A 49 -2.25 -19.04 15.53
C THR A 49 -1.31 -18.70 14.37
N SER A 50 -1.85 -18.60 13.15
CA SER A 50 -1.13 -18.25 11.93
C SER A 50 -1.81 -17.06 11.24
N CYS A 51 -1.14 -16.47 10.25
CA CYS A 51 -1.70 -15.38 9.47
C CYS A 51 -3.04 -15.75 8.82
N PHE A 52 -3.99 -14.82 8.81
CA PHE A 52 -5.26 -14.98 8.13
C PHE A 52 -5.15 -14.61 6.64
N GLN A 53 -4.98 -15.64 5.81
CA GLN A 53 -4.66 -15.48 4.38
C GLN A 53 -5.64 -14.60 3.57
N PRO A 54 -6.97 -14.66 3.77
CA PRO A 54 -7.89 -13.79 3.02
C PRO A 54 -7.60 -12.29 3.20
N PHE A 55 -7.14 -11.87 4.39
CA PHE A 55 -6.77 -10.47 4.62
C PHE A 55 -5.44 -10.11 3.96
N ASN A 56 -4.49 -11.06 3.85
CA ASN A 56 -3.27 -10.87 3.07
C ASN A 56 -3.58 -10.71 1.57
N GLU A 57 -4.53 -11.49 1.03
CA GLU A 57 -4.96 -11.36 -0.36
C GLU A 57 -5.61 -10.01 -0.66
N ASP A 58 -6.43 -9.50 0.26
CA ASP A 58 -7.05 -8.19 0.13
C ASP A 58 -6.03 -7.05 0.33
N ALA A 59 -5.02 -7.22 1.19
CA ALA A 59 -3.90 -6.29 1.29
C ALA A 59 -3.06 -6.26 0.00
N ALA A 60 -2.75 -7.42 -0.58
CA ALA A 60 -2.07 -7.52 -1.86
C ALA A 60 -2.90 -6.90 -2.99
N TYR A 61 -4.23 -7.06 -2.96
CA TYR A 61 -5.15 -6.41 -3.90
C TYR A 61 -5.11 -4.88 -3.77
N HIS A 62 -5.21 -4.34 -2.56
CA HIS A 62 -5.05 -2.92 -2.28
C HIS A 62 -3.71 -2.39 -2.84
N ASN A 63 -2.60 -3.07 -2.55
CA ASN A 63 -1.26 -2.67 -2.97
C ASN A 63 -1.09 -2.63 -4.48
N ARG A 64 -1.67 -3.61 -5.21
CA ARG A 64 -1.69 -3.58 -6.68
C ARG A 64 -2.44 -2.36 -7.21
N LEU A 65 -3.60 -2.05 -6.65
CA LEU A 65 -4.38 -0.88 -7.07
C LEU A 65 -3.65 0.43 -6.76
N LEU A 66 -3.04 0.54 -5.57
CA LEU A 66 -2.27 1.72 -5.17
C LEU A 66 -1.07 1.96 -6.08
N ARG A 67 -0.29 0.92 -6.38
CA ARG A 67 0.84 0.99 -7.33
C ARG A 67 0.38 1.45 -8.72
N ASN A 68 -0.74 0.90 -9.22
CA ASN A 68 -1.31 1.31 -10.51
C ASN A 68 -1.73 2.78 -10.50
N ALA A 69 -2.38 3.25 -9.43
CA ALA A 69 -2.80 4.65 -9.30
C ALA A 69 -1.60 5.61 -9.22
N VAL A 70 -0.58 5.26 -8.43
CA VAL A 70 0.66 6.04 -8.33
C VAL A 70 1.40 6.12 -9.67
N ASN A 71 1.51 5.00 -10.38
CA ASN A 71 2.12 4.96 -11.72
C ASN A 71 1.35 5.84 -12.71
N ALA A 72 0.02 5.81 -12.67
CA ALA A 72 -0.83 6.64 -13.52
C ALA A 72 -0.67 8.14 -13.23
N ILE A 73 -0.48 8.52 -11.96
CA ILE A 73 -0.20 9.92 -11.59
C ILE A 73 1.19 10.32 -12.08
N ASN A 74 2.22 9.50 -11.83
CA ASN A 74 3.60 9.78 -12.23
C ASN A 74 3.76 9.89 -13.76
N ALA A 75 2.95 9.18 -14.55
CA ALA A 75 2.96 9.28 -16.01
C ALA A 75 2.48 10.64 -16.54
N ARG A 76 1.81 11.45 -15.73
CA ARG A 76 1.34 12.80 -16.11
C ARG A 76 2.43 13.84 -15.85
N PRO A 77 2.56 14.88 -16.69
CA PRO A 77 3.45 16.01 -16.40
C PRO A 77 3.14 16.61 -15.02
N GLY A 78 4.16 16.80 -14.19
CA GLY A 78 4.05 17.40 -12.87
C GLY A 78 4.48 18.86 -12.86
N PRO A 79 4.21 19.61 -11.78
CA PRO A 79 4.66 21.00 -11.64
C PRO A 79 6.19 21.12 -11.52
N SER A 80 6.89 20.03 -11.19
CA SER A 80 8.35 19.95 -11.16
C SER A 80 8.81 18.62 -11.74
N SER A 81 9.97 18.62 -12.42
CA SER A 81 10.65 17.40 -12.87
C SER A 81 11.11 16.50 -11.72
N SER A 82 11.20 17.04 -10.50
CA SER A 82 11.55 16.29 -9.29
C SER A 82 10.34 15.68 -8.56
N ALA A 83 9.11 16.01 -8.98
CA ALA A 83 7.86 15.63 -8.33
C ALA A 83 7.57 14.13 -8.53
N ALA A 84 7.96 13.28 -7.57
CA ALA A 84 7.84 11.83 -7.68
C ALA A 84 7.07 11.21 -6.49
N LEU A 85 6.13 10.32 -6.82
CA LEU A 85 5.43 9.48 -5.86
C LEU A 85 6.04 8.08 -5.86
N VAL A 86 6.32 7.52 -4.68
CA VAL A 86 6.83 6.15 -4.54
C VAL A 86 5.99 5.35 -3.55
N VAL A 87 5.74 4.07 -3.84
CA VAL A 87 5.05 3.16 -2.92
C VAL A 87 6.09 2.35 -2.16
N LEU A 88 6.07 2.42 -0.83
CA LEU A 88 6.93 1.60 0.02
C LEU A 88 6.37 0.16 0.12
N PRO A 89 7.17 -0.87 -0.18
CA PRO A 89 6.71 -2.25 -0.27
C PRO A 89 6.65 -2.92 1.12
N LEU A 90 5.80 -2.42 2.02
CA LEU A 90 5.69 -2.97 3.38
C LEU A 90 5.27 -4.45 3.41
N TYR A 91 4.42 -4.88 2.47
CA TYR A 91 4.06 -6.30 2.32
C TYR A 91 5.31 -7.18 2.19
N ASP A 92 6.20 -6.82 1.28
CA ASP A 92 7.41 -7.61 0.98
C ASP A 92 8.39 -7.55 2.17
N ALA A 93 8.51 -6.38 2.81
CA ALA A 93 9.35 -6.21 4.00
C ALA A 93 8.87 -7.07 5.18
N PHE A 94 7.56 -7.09 5.45
CA PHE A 94 6.99 -7.93 6.51
C PHE A 94 7.14 -9.40 6.18
N HIS A 95 6.87 -9.79 4.93
CA HIS A 95 6.99 -11.16 4.48
C HIS A 95 8.41 -11.72 4.67
N LEU A 96 9.44 -10.92 4.37
CA LEU A 96 10.84 -11.30 4.58
C LEU A 96 11.15 -11.56 6.07
N ILE A 97 10.73 -10.66 6.94
CA ILE A 97 10.95 -10.76 8.39
C ILE A 97 10.20 -11.97 8.96
N LEU A 98 8.92 -12.13 8.61
CA LEU A 98 8.05 -13.19 9.12
C LEU A 98 8.46 -14.57 8.60
N SER A 99 9.04 -14.65 7.40
CA SER A 99 9.57 -15.89 6.83
C SER A 99 10.96 -16.27 7.35
N GLY A 100 11.54 -15.47 8.26
CA GLY A 100 12.90 -15.69 8.77
C GLY A 100 14.01 -15.40 7.76
N HIS A 101 13.69 -14.81 6.60
CA HIS A 101 14.65 -14.43 5.57
C HIS A 101 15.18 -13.02 5.84
N THR A 102 16.06 -12.89 6.83
CA THR A 102 16.78 -11.63 7.09
C THR A 102 18.20 -11.72 6.54
N LYS A 103 18.37 -11.30 5.28
CA LYS A 103 19.65 -10.73 4.84
C LYS A 103 19.41 -9.24 4.66
N LEU A 104 19.76 -8.47 5.69
CA LEU A 104 19.98 -7.02 5.57
C LEU A 104 21.27 -6.78 4.81
#